data_AF-A0A9D6IGZ0-F1
#
_entry.id   AF-A0A9D6IGZ0-F1
#
_cell.length_a   1.000
_cell.length_b   1.000
_cell.length_c   1.000
_cell.angle_alpha   90.00
_cell.angle_beta   90.00
_cell.angle_gamma   90.00
#
_symmetry.space_group_name_H-M   'P 1'
#
loop_
_entity.id
_entity.type
_entity.pdbx_description
1 polymer ?
#
loop_
_entity_poly.entity_id
_entity_poly.type
_entity_poly.pdbx_seq_one_letter_code
_entity_poly.pdbx_strand_id
1 'polypeptide(L)'
;MTPIGLFDLLEEQHDRVIVLDDVSAIFNQQIALQLLLAALGNQPDESGTRIVKYRRSQRNEVVRFTGGVICVSNLDLQGDPIVNAVKSRVHYLEYDPTDEQLAALMRMVAVKGWPASSPVINPTEGLEIAEFLISESKKLDVRLDMRHLVDKAFPDYLQHRNGDAETHWKDLIRTTLEEHLLDLHHTPVKPRSRQDQKALEQQIVREIVGIYNTKDERLTAWDQRTGKSSRAFYRRLQEIER
;
A
#
# COMPACT_ATOMS: atom_id res chain seq x y z
N MET A 1 9.78 14.09 3.16
CA MET A 1 10.48 15.18 2.45
C MET A 1 9.84 16.52 2.80
N THR A 2 10.61 17.60 2.95
CA THR A 2 10.11 18.96 3.24
C THR A 2 9.91 19.75 1.94
N PRO A 3 9.16 20.87 1.92
CA PRO A 3 8.94 21.64 0.69
C PRO A 3 10.25 22.23 0.15
N ILE A 4 11.15 22.64 1.05
CA ILE A 4 12.46 23.19 0.71
C ILE A 4 13.35 22.12 0.05
N GLY A 5 13.39 20.90 0.61
CA GLY A 5 14.16 19.81 0.04
C GLY A 5 13.63 19.35 -1.32
N LEU A 6 12.31 19.39 -1.52
CA LEU A 6 11.73 19.13 -2.85
C LEU A 6 12.12 20.21 -3.85
N PHE A 7 12.12 21.48 -3.46
CA PHE A 7 12.55 22.56 -4.35
C PHE A 7 14.02 22.44 -4.73
N ASP A 8 14.91 22.22 -3.75
CA ASP A 8 16.34 22.02 -3.98
C ASP A 8 16.58 20.85 -4.94
N LEU A 9 15.85 19.74 -4.76
CA LEU A 9 15.94 18.58 -5.65
C LEU A 9 15.50 18.90 -7.09
N LEU A 10 14.41 19.67 -7.25
CA LEU A 10 13.95 20.11 -8.57
C LEU A 10 14.93 21.08 -9.23
N GLU A 11 15.62 21.91 -8.45
CA GLU A 11 16.65 22.83 -8.94
C GLU A 11 17.89 22.08 -9.41
N GLU A 12 18.40 21.16 -8.57
CA GLU A 12 19.62 20.39 -8.84
C GLU A 12 19.44 19.38 -9.97
N GLN A 13 18.25 18.80 -10.12
CA GLN A 13 17.94 17.76 -11.11
C GLN A 13 16.91 18.23 -12.14
N HIS A 14 17.00 19.50 -12.53
CA HIS A 14 15.95 20.19 -13.30
C HIS A 14 15.65 19.60 -14.68
N ASP A 15 16.59 18.85 -15.26
CA ASP A 15 16.50 18.24 -16.59
C ASP A 15 16.45 16.70 -16.55
N ARG A 16 16.37 16.10 -15.36
CA ARG A 16 16.42 14.64 -15.17
C ARG A 16 15.09 14.04 -14.77
N VAL A 17 15.01 12.71 -14.81
CA VAL A 17 13.88 11.97 -14.23
C VAL A 17 14.13 11.77 -12.74
N ILE A 18 13.25 12.32 -11.91
CA ILE A 18 13.27 12.20 -10.46
C ILE A 18 12.28 11.13 -10.04
N VAL A 19 12.73 10.15 -9.27
CA VAL A 19 11.85 9.15 -8.64
C VAL A 19 11.62 9.53 -7.19
N LEU A 20 10.36 9.76 -6.84
CA LEU A 20 9.92 10.05 -5.48
C LEU A 20 9.19 8.82 -4.95
N ASP A 21 9.82 8.09 -4.03
CA ASP A 21 9.21 6.97 -3.33
C ASP A 21 8.53 7.44 -2.03
N ASP A 22 7.49 6.73 -1.62
CA ASP A 22 6.61 7.07 -0.48
C ASP A 22 6.24 8.58 -0.40
N VAL A 23 5.53 9.06 -1.42
CA VAL A 23 5.13 10.48 -1.52
C VAL A 23 4.02 10.90 -0.54
N SER A 24 3.63 10.04 0.40
CA SER A 24 2.56 10.30 1.35
C SER A 24 2.79 11.60 2.15
N ALA A 25 4.02 11.81 2.61
CA ALA A 25 4.42 13.02 3.32
C ALA A 25 4.35 14.30 2.46
N ILE A 26 4.53 14.19 1.14
CA ILE A 26 4.45 15.32 0.20
C ILE A 26 2.99 15.75 0.05
N PHE A 27 2.07 14.80 -0.12
CA PHE A 27 0.65 15.08 -0.29
C PHE A 27 0.01 15.70 0.95
N ASN A 28 0.52 15.37 2.14
CA ASN A 28 0.09 15.99 3.40
C ASN A 28 0.62 17.42 3.61
N GLN A 29 1.53 17.92 2.76
CA GLN A 29 2.09 19.26 2.86
C GLN A 29 1.69 20.13 1.66
N GLN A 30 0.75 21.05 1.87
CA GLN A 30 0.18 21.87 0.81
C GLN A 30 1.23 22.60 -0.05
N ILE A 31 2.30 23.11 0.58
CA ILE A 31 3.37 23.82 -0.14
C ILE A 31 4.17 22.85 -1.02
N ALA A 32 4.54 21.68 -0.51
CA ALA A 32 5.28 20.68 -1.27
C ALA A 32 4.45 20.14 -2.44
N LEU A 33 3.16 19.93 -2.23
CA LEU A 33 2.22 19.58 -3.28
C LEU A 33 2.14 20.67 -4.37
N GLN A 34 2.08 21.95 -4.00
CA GLN A 34 2.05 23.04 -4.99
C GLN A 34 3.32 23.09 -5.85
N LEU A 35 4.49 22.87 -5.23
CA LEU A 35 5.75 22.74 -5.96
C LEU A 35 5.73 21.56 -6.93
N LEU A 36 5.24 20.41 -6.46
CA LEU A 36 5.09 19.22 -7.28
C LEU A 36 4.11 19.47 -8.45
N LEU A 37 2.94 20.05 -8.20
CA LEU A 37 1.96 20.37 -9.25
C LEU A 37 2.51 21.38 -10.26
N ALA A 38 3.37 22.32 -9.86
CA ALA A 38 4.05 23.22 -10.77
C ALA A 38 5.05 22.47 -11.67
N ALA A 39 5.79 21.50 -11.10
CA ALA A 39 6.70 20.64 -11.85
C ALA A 39 5.97 19.63 -12.76
N LEU A 40 4.71 19.30 -12.46
CA LEU A 40 3.86 18.38 -13.23
C LEU A 40 2.89 19.08 -14.20
N GLY A 41 2.86 20.41 -14.22
CA GLY A 41 1.83 21.19 -14.94
C GLY A 41 1.71 20.89 -16.44
N ASN A 42 0.46 20.90 -16.94
CA ASN A 42 0.06 20.48 -18.28
C ASN A 42 0.41 21.44 -19.43
N GLN A 43 0.99 22.60 -19.15
CA GLN A 43 1.39 23.56 -20.18
C GLN A 43 2.84 23.98 -19.90
N PRO A 44 3.81 23.16 -20.31
CA PRO A 44 5.14 23.70 -20.55
C PRO A 44 5.03 24.87 -21.54
N ASP A 45 5.96 25.80 -21.46
CA ASP A 45 6.10 26.80 -22.53
C ASP A 45 6.43 26.11 -23.88
N GLU A 46 6.53 26.89 -24.95
CA GLU A 46 6.88 26.38 -26.29
C GLU A 46 8.20 25.56 -26.31
N SER A 47 9.04 25.69 -25.28
CA SER A 47 10.31 24.96 -25.13
C SER A 47 10.21 23.67 -24.32
N GLY A 48 9.05 23.30 -23.80
CA GLY A 48 8.92 22.14 -22.90
C GLY A 48 9.24 22.45 -21.44
N THR A 49 9.47 23.72 -21.08
CA THR A 49 9.91 24.12 -19.74
C THR A 49 8.73 24.45 -18.83
N ARG A 50 8.77 23.94 -17.60
CA ARG A 50 7.82 24.26 -16.52
C ARG A 50 8.48 25.15 -15.47
N ILE A 51 7.79 26.22 -15.08
CA ILE A 51 8.33 27.19 -14.12
C ILE A 51 7.84 26.84 -12.71
N VAL A 52 8.75 26.43 -11.84
CA VAL A 52 8.48 26.16 -10.43
C VAL A 52 8.94 27.36 -9.59
N LYS A 53 8.04 27.97 -8.83
CA LYS A 53 8.33 29.14 -8.00
C LYS A 53 8.23 28.79 -6.53
N TYR A 54 9.21 29.22 -5.75
CA TYR A 54 9.21 29.06 -4.30
C TYR A 54 9.62 30.36 -3.60
N ARG A 55 8.97 30.67 -2.48
CA ARG A 55 9.24 31.88 -1.70
C ARG A 55 9.91 31.51 -0.39
N ARG A 56 11.21 31.79 -0.25
CA ARG A 56 11.98 31.61 0.99
C ARG A 56 12.14 32.95 1.68
N SER A 57 11.48 33.16 2.83
CA SER A 57 11.69 34.20 3.87
C SER A 57 12.19 35.63 3.49
N GLN A 58 12.20 36.02 2.21
CA GLN A 58 12.52 37.32 1.58
C GLN A 58 12.98 37.22 0.10
N ARG A 59 13.23 36.01 -0.45
CA ARG A 59 13.60 35.78 -1.85
C ARG A 59 12.56 34.96 -2.58
N ASN A 60 12.34 35.30 -3.85
CA ASN A 60 11.57 34.49 -4.79
C ASN A 60 12.58 33.73 -5.65
N GLU A 61 12.57 32.41 -5.54
CA GLU A 61 13.42 31.52 -6.32
C GLU A 61 12.58 30.85 -7.40
N VAL A 62 13.21 30.61 -8.55
CA VAL A 62 12.54 30.11 -9.76
C VAL A 62 13.40 29.04 -10.39
N VAL A 63 12.81 27.86 -10.59
CA VAL A 63 13.43 26.75 -11.31
C VAL A 63 12.75 26.58 -12.66
N ARG A 64 13.56 26.37 -13.69
CA ARG A 64 13.14 25.99 -15.05
C ARG A 64 13.25 24.48 -15.18
N PHE A 65 12.15 23.78 -14.94
CA PHE A 65 12.09 22.32 -14.88
C PHE A 65 11.66 21.72 -16.22
N THR A 66 12.52 20.91 -16.84
CA THR A 66 12.28 20.17 -18.09
C THR A 66 12.28 18.65 -17.88
N GLY A 67 12.67 18.18 -16.70
CA GLY A 67 12.81 16.78 -16.34
C GLY A 67 11.50 15.99 -16.23
N GLY A 68 11.59 14.73 -15.78
CA GLY A 68 10.45 13.87 -15.49
C GLY A 68 10.28 13.66 -13.99
N VAL A 69 9.07 13.32 -13.56
CA VAL A 69 8.83 12.91 -12.16
C VAL A 69 8.02 11.63 -12.16
N ILE A 70 8.52 10.62 -11.42
CA ILE A 70 7.82 9.36 -11.15
C ILE A 70 7.53 9.34 -9.65
N CYS A 71 6.25 9.32 -9.28
CA CYS A 71 5.83 9.21 -7.89
C CYS A 71 5.32 7.80 -7.61
N VAL A 72 5.82 7.19 -6.53
CA VAL A 72 5.33 5.92 -5.99
C VAL A 72 4.66 6.20 -4.65
N SER A 73 3.45 5.66 -4.46
CA SER A 73 2.69 5.85 -3.22
C SER A 73 1.90 4.61 -2.87
N ASN A 74 1.86 4.32 -1.56
CA ASN A 74 0.95 3.33 -0.98
C ASN A 74 -0.37 3.96 -0.52
N LEU A 75 -0.57 5.27 -0.73
CA LEU A 75 -1.83 5.92 -0.38
C LEU A 75 -2.90 5.55 -1.39
N ASP A 76 -4.06 5.16 -0.87
CA ASP A 76 -5.27 5.07 -1.70
C ASP A 76 -5.65 6.48 -2.16
N LEU A 77 -5.47 6.70 -3.45
CA LEU A 77 -5.63 7.97 -4.12
C LEU A 77 -7.09 8.26 -4.50
N GLN A 78 -8.06 7.60 -3.86
CA GLN A 78 -9.48 7.78 -4.13
C GLN A 78 -10.13 8.83 -3.22
N GLY A 79 -10.79 9.83 -3.83
CA GLY A 79 -11.70 10.76 -3.16
C GLY A 79 -11.06 12.04 -2.61
N ASP A 80 -9.73 12.18 -2.63
CA ASP A 80 -9.06 13.41 -2.20
C ASP A 80 -8.96 14.43 -3.36
N PRO A 81 -9.52 15.66 -3.22
CA PRO A 81 -9.39 16.73 -4.20
C PRO A 81 -7.94 17.03 -4.62
N ILE A 82 -6.99 16.92 -3.69
CA ILE A 82 -5.55 17.12 -3.95
C ILE A 82 -5.06 16.09 -4.96
N VAL A 83 -5.44 14.85 -4.74
CA VAL A 83 -5.00 13.72 -5.54
C VAL A 83 -5.64 13.75 -6.92
N ASN A 84 -6.90 14.18 -7.02
CA ASN A 84 -7.55 14.40 -8.31
C ASN A 84 -6.82 15.47 -9.14
N ALA A 85 -6.28 16.52 -8.51
CA ALA A 85 -5.48 17.53 -9.19
C ALA A 85 -4.14 16.99 -9.70
N VAL A 86 -3.52 16.03 -8.99
CA VAL A 86 -2.33 15.32 -9.47
C VAL A 86 -2.70 14.41 -10.63
N LYS A 87 -3.73 13.56 -10.46
CA LYS A 87 -4.21 12.61 -11.49
C LYS A 87 -4.58 13.29 -12.81
N SER A 88 -5.09 14.53 -12.78
CA SER A 88 -5.41 15.28 -14.02
C SER A 88 -4.18 15.78 -14.78
N ARG A 89 -2.98 15.64 -14.22
CA ARG A 89 -1.71 16.18 -14.77
C ARG A 89 -0.66 15.09 -15.03
N VAL A 90 -0.93 13.86 -14.64
CA VAL A 90 0.03 12.75 -14.74
C VAL A 90 -0.63 11.51 -15.30
N HIS A 91 0.17 10.63 -15.87
CA HIS A 91 -0.25 9.26 -16.09
C HIS A 91 -0.31 8.53 -14.76
N TYR A 92 -1.53 8.17 -14.36
CA TYR A 92 -1.77 7.40 -13.14
C TYR A 92 -1.88 5.91 -13.47
N LEU A 93 -1.08 5.10 -12.79
CA LEU A 93 -1.12 3.65 -12.86
C LEU A 93 -1.42 3.12 -11.46
N GLU A 94 -2.52 2.38 -11.34
CA GLU A 94 -2.82 1.61 -10.15
C GLU A 94 -2.12 0.25 -10.26
N TYR A 95 -1.16 -0.01 -9.38
CA TYR A 95 -0.43 -1.26 -9.33
C TYR A 95 -0.98 -2.14 -8.22
N ASP A 96 -1.76 -3.14 -8.59
CA ASP A 96 -2.38 -4.12 -7.68
C ASP A 96 -2.21 -5.52 -8.25
N PRO A 97 -1.04 -6.16 -8.06
CA PRO A 97 -0.80 -7.49 -8.60
C PRO A 97 -1.71 -8.54 -7.93
N THR A 98 -2.12 -9.55 -8.69
CA THR A 98 -2.88 -10.68 -8.14
C THR A 98 -1.97 -11.60 -7.33
N ASP A 99 -2.55 -12.45 -6.47
CA ASP A 99 -1.75 -13.41 -5.72
C ASP A 99 -1.05 -14.41 -6.66
N GLU A 100 -1.64 -14.76 -7.81
CA GLU A 100 -0.97 -15.60 -8.81
C GLU A 100 0.26 -14.91 -9.40
N GLN A 101 0.17 -13.61 -9.68
CA GLN A 101 1.30 -12.82 -10.19
C GLN A 101 2.40 -12.70 -9.13
N LEU A 102 2.03 -12.48 -7.87
CA LEU A 102 2.97 -12.43 -6.75
C LEU A 102 3.61 -13.80 -6.49
N ALA A 103 2.84 -14.89 -6.52
CA ALA A 103 3.36 -16.25 -6.39
C ALA A 103 4.36 -16.58 -7.52
N ALA A 104 4.07 -16.16 -8.76
CA ALA A 104 4.99 -16.32 -9.88
C ALA A 104 6.27 -15.49 -9.67
N LEU A 105 6.16 -14.26 -9.17
CA LEU A 105 7.29 -13.40 -8.83
C LEU A 105 8.14 -14.01 -7.70
N MET A 106 7.51 -14.53 -6.65
CA MET A 106 8.16 -15.24 -5.54
C MET A 106 9.00 -16.42 -6.06
N ARG A 107 8.41 -17.27 -6.89
CA ARG A 107 9.13 -18.38 -7.54
C ARG A 107 10.30 -17.90 -8.36
N MET A 108 10.12 -16.84 -9.16
CA MET A 108 11.17 -16.25 -10.00
C MET A 108 12.33 -15.69 -9.17
N VAL A 109 12.06 -15.12 -7.99
CA VAL A 109 13.11 -14.66 -7.06
C VAL A 109 13.80 -15.86 -6.42
N ALA A 110 13.03 -16.84 -5.95
CA ALA A 110 13.52 -18.06 -5.32
C ALA A 110 14.51 -18.86 -6.19
N VAL A 111 14.24 -19.02 -7.50
CA VAL A 111 15.15 -19.75 -8.40
C VAL A 111 16.50 -19.08 -8.62
N LYS A 112 16.67 -17.80 -8.25
CA LYS A 112 17.96 -17.10 -8.29
C LYS A 112 18.82 -17.38 -7.06
N GLY A 113 18.24 -17.97 -6.01
CA GLY A 113 18.84 -18.06 -4.69
C GLY A 113 18.82 -16.72 -3.95
N TRP A 114 19.23 -16.73 -2.68
CA TRP A 114 19.18 -15.54 -1.84
C TRP A 114 20.39 -15.42 -0.89
N PRO A 115 20.99 -14.22 -0.74
CA PRO A 115 20.81 -13.03 -1.60
C PRO A 115 21.28 -13.30 -3.03
N ALA A 116 20.63 -12.70 -4.03
CA ALA A 116 20.87 -13.03 -5.45
C ALA A 116 22.32 -12.79 -5.94
N SER A 117 23.05 -11.84 -5.33
CA SER A 117 24.44 -11.54 -5.68
C SER A 117 25.46 -12.52 -5.10
N SER A 118 25.11 -13.16 -3.98
CA SER A 118 25.97 -14.12 -3.27
C SER A 118 25.08 -15.12 -2.53
N PRO A 119 24.50 -16.11 -3.25
CA PRO A 119 23.47 -16.97 -2.69
C PRO A 119 23.98 -17.81 -1.52
N VAL A 120 23.38 -17.63 -0.35
CA VAL A 120 23.57 -18.47 0.84
C VAL A 120 22.46 -19.52 0.93
N ILE A 121 21.29 -19.17 0.42
CA ILE A 121 20.17 -20.07 0.12
C ILE A 121 20.25 -20.41 -1.36
N ASN A 122 20.39 -21.69 -1.69
CA ASN A 122 20.44 -22.13 -3.07
C ASN A 122 19.04 -22.15 -3.73
N PRO A 123 18.92 -22.25 -5.06
CA PRO A 123 17.64 -22.21 -5.75
C PRO A 123 16.60 -23.24 -5.28
N THR A 124 17.05 -24.45 -4.92
CA THR A 124 16.15 -25.53 -4.47
C THR A 124 15.59 -25.22 -3.09
N GLU A 125 16.44 -24.78 -2.15
CA GLU A 125 16.01 -24.31 -0.82
C GLU A 125 15.09 -23.10 -0.96
N GLY A 126 15.45 -22.14 -1.82
CA GLY A 126 14.65 -20.94 -2.07
C GLY A 126 13.25 -21.27 -2.58
N LEU A 127 13.14 -22.24 -3.49
CA LEU A 127 11.86 -22.73 -3.99
C LEU A 127 11.04 -23.44 -2.90
N GLU A 128 11.67 -24.26 -2.05
CA GLU A 128 10.96 -24.90 -0.93
C GLU A 128 10.33 -23.84 -0.01
N ILE A 129 11.11 -22.81 0.35
CA ILE A 129 10.67 -21.73 1.23
C ILE A 129 9.51 -20.95 0.58
N ALA A 130 9.65 -20.60 -0.70
CA ALA A 130 8.61 -19.87 -1.44
C ALA A 130 7.32 -20.68 -1.56
N GLU A 131 7.37 -21.96 -1.95
CA GLU A 131 6.17 -22.80 -2.04
C GLU A 131 5.51 -23.00 -0.69
N PHE A 132 6.30 -23.15 0.38
CA PHE A 132 5.75 -23.24 1.73
C PHE A 132 4.99 -21.95 2.08
N LEU A 133 5.62 -20.78 1.93
CA LEU A 133 4.99 -19.48 2.19
C LEU A 133 3.71 -19.28 1.37
N ILE A 134 3.75 -19.57 0.07
CA ILE A 134 2.59 -19.45 -0.83
C ILE A 134 1.46 -20.37 -0.35
N SER A 135 1.79 -21.63 -0.02
CA SER A 135 0.79 -22.61 0.41
C SER A 135 0.15 -22.23 1.74
N GLU A 136 0.91 -21.74 2.72
CA GLU A 136 0.38 -21.33 4.01
C GLU A 136 -0.41 -20.03 3.90
N SER A 137 0.05 -19.05 3.13
CA SER A 137 -0.70 -17.81 2.88
C SER A 137 -2.07 -18.12 2.27
N LYS A 138 -2.14 -19.05 1.31
CA LYS A 138 -3.41 -19.51 0.72
C LYS A 138 -4.31 -20.23 1.72
N LYS A 139 -3.75 -21.02 2.65
CA LYS A 139 -4.53 -21.72 3.69
C LYS A 139 -5.12 -20.75 4.70
N LEU A 140 -4.38 -19.69 5.03
CA LEU A 140 -4.75 -18.66 5.99
C LEU A 140 -5.55 -17.50 5.37
N ASP A 141 -5.79 -17.53 4.05
CA ASP A 141 -6.43 -16.45 3.29
C ASP A 141 -5.73 -15.08 3.46
N VAL A 142 -4.39 -15.11 3.52
CA VAL A 142 -3.53 -13.93 3.62
C VAL A 142 -3.00 -13.56 2.23
N ARG A 143 -3.10 -12.26 1.88
CA ARG A 143 -2.52 -11.72 0.64
C ARG A 143 -1.01 -11.94 0.61
N LEU A 144 -0.48 -12.31 -0.55
CA LEU A 144 0.95 -12.47 -0.70
C LEU A 144 1.65 -11.11 -0.66
N ASP A 145 2.85 -11.09 -0.08
CA ASP A 145 3.75 -9.93 -0.09
C ASP A 145 5.18 -10.43 -0.30
N MET A 146 5.89 -9.80 -1.23
CA MET A 146 7.31 -10.09 -1.49
C MET A 146 8.19 -9.86 -0.26
N ARG A 147 7.81 -8.95 0.65
CA ARG A 147 8.49 -8.71 1.92
C ARG A 147 8.42 -9.92 2.85
N HIS A 148 7.30 -10.64 2.86
CA HIS A 148 7.20 -11.89 3.62
C HIS A 148 8.19 -12.95 3.10
N LEU A 149 8.49 -12.95 1.80
CA LEU A 149 9.51 -13.84 1.25
C LEU A 149 10.93 -13.36 1.59
N VAL A 150 11.27 -12.14 1.17
CA VAL A 150 12.65 -11.65 1.12
C VAL A 150 13.15 -11.21 2.50
N ASP A 151 12.29 -10.54 3.27
CA ASP A 151 12.68 -9.89 4.53
C ASP A 151 12.36 -10.76 5.76
N LYS A 152 11.58 -11.84 5.60
CA LYS A 152 11.13 -12.72 6.69
C LYS A 152 11.48 -14.18 6.44
N ALA A 153 10.83 -14.84 5.48
CA ALA A 153 10.94 -16.29 5.27
C ALA A 153 12.38 -16.77 4.97
N PHE A 154 13.13 -16.04 4.13
CA PHE A 154 14.54 -16.37 3.87
C PHE A 154 15.42 -16.19 5.13
N PRO A 155 15.38 -15.06 5.84
CA PRO A 155 16.01 -14.94 7.16
C PRO A 155 15.62 -16.03 8.16
N ASP A 156 14.34 -16.37 8.29
CA ASP A 156 13.84 -17.39 9.23
C ASP A 156 14.45 -18.77 8.93
N TYR A 157 14.52 -19.12 7.65
CA TYR A 157 15.20 -20.34 7.20
C TYR A 157 16.67 -20.36 7.60
N LEU A 158 17.39 -19.24 7.39
CA LEU A 158 18.80 -19.16 7.74
C LEU A 158 19.03 -19.21 9.25
N GLN A 159 18.22 -18.52 10.04
CA GLN A 159 18.34 -18.54 11.50
C GLN A 159 18.18 -19.96 12.04
N HIS A 160 17.16 -20.68 11.57
CA HIS A 160 16.99 -22.08 11.94
C HIS A 160 18.15 -22.96 11.44
N ARG A 161 18.55 -22.82 10.16
CA ARG A 161 19.62 -23.64 9.57
C ARG A 161 20.97 -23.45 10.28
N ASN A 162 21.26 -22.25 10.74
CA ASN A 162 22.49 -21.91 11.44
C ASN A 162 22.45 -22.27 12.94
N GLY A 163 21.30 -22.68 13.47
CA GLY A 163 21.09 -22.95 14.89
C GLY A 163 20.90 -21.70 15.75
N ASP A 164 20.62 -20.55 15.14
CA ASP A 164 20.32 -19.29 15.82
C ASP A 164 18.88 -19.24 16.36
N ALA A 165 18.01 -20.13 15.86
CA ALA A 165 16.63 -20.29 16.32
C ALA A 165 16.35 -21.76 16.65
N GLU A 166 15.78 -22.02 17.83
CA GLU A 166 15.28 -23.35 18.22
C GLU A 166 13.98 -23.72 17.49
N THR A 167 13.20 -22.71 17.10
CA THR A 167 11.93 -22.90 16.40
C THR A 167 12.18 -23.18 14.92
N HIS A 168 11.47 -24.16 14.37
CA HIS A 168 11.60 -24.49 12.96
C HIS A 168 11.10 -23.33 12.08
N TRP A 169 11.81 -23.03 11.00
CA TRP A 169 11.50 -21.89 10.13
C TRP A 169 10.07 -21.89 9.57
N LYS A 170 9.49 -23.08 9.33
CA LYS A 170 8.08 -23.23 8.92
C LYS A 170 7.11 -22.66 9.95
N ASP A 171 7.41 -22.79 11.24
CA ASP A 171 6.57 -22.28 12.33
C ASP A 171 6.77 -20.78 12.54
N LEU A 172 7.98 -20.27 12.31
CA LEU A 172 8.26 -18.82 12.28
C LEU A 172 7.46 -18.10 11.17
N ILE A 173 7.41 -18.70 9.97
CA ILE A 173 6.60 -18.18 8.86
C ILE A 173 5.11 -18.19 9.22
N ARG A 174 4.59 -19.29 9.79
CA ARG A 174 3.18 -19.34 10.23
C ARG A 174 2.86 -18.25 11.22
N THR A 175 3.71 -18.09 12.24
CA THR A 175 3.54 -17.05 13.26
C THR A 175 3.49 -15.66 12.63
N THR A 176 4.39 -15.37 11.69
CA THR A 176 4.40 -14.09 10.95
C THR A 176 3.10 -13.86 10.17
N LEU A 177 2.57 -14.89 9.51
CA LEU A 177 1.30 -14.79 8.77
C LEU A 177 0.09 -14.61 9.70
N GLU A 178 0.08 -15.30 10.85
CA GLU A 178 -0.97 -15.20 11.86
C GLU A 178 -0.98 -13.83 12.56
N GLU A 179 0.19 -13.27 12.87
CA GLU A 179 0.31 -11.90 13.39
C GLU A 179 -0.30 -10.89 12.40
N HIS A 180 -0.06 -11.08 11.10
CA HIS A 180 -0.63 -10.21 10.08
C HIS A 180 -2.16 -10.29 10.00
N LEU A 181 -2.74 -11.47 10.24
CA LEU A 181 -4.19 -11.63 10.35
C LEU A 181 -4.75 -10.82 11.53
N LEU A 182 -4.08 -10.85 12.68
CA LEU A 182 -4.47 -10.06 13.85
C LEU A 182 -4.44 -8.55 13.56
N ASP A 183 -3.41 -8.07 12.87
CA ASP A 183 -3.31 -6.65 12.46
C ASP A 183 -4.42 -6.25 11.47
N LEU A 184 -4.77 -7.12 10.52
CA LEU A 184 -5.87 -6.91 9.58
C LEU A 184 -7.24 -6.87 10.27
N HIS A 185 -7.44 -7.61 11.36
CA HIS A 185 -8.66 -7.49 12.16
C HIS A 185 -8.79 -6.13 12.85
N HIS A 186 -7.67 -5.49 13.20
CA HIS A 186 -7.66 -4.18 13.84
C HIS A 186 -7.67 -3.01 12.86
N THR A 187 -7.24 -3.22 11.61
CA THR A 187 -7.24 -2.19 10.55
C THR A 187 -8.36 -2.46 9.56
N PRO A 188 -9.45 -1.66 9.53
CA PRO A 188 -10.56 -1.92 8.62
C PRO A 188 -10.09 -1.86 7.16
N VAL A 189 -10.09 -3.02 6.49
CA VAL A 189 -9.86 -3.12 5.04
C VAL A 189 -10.91 -2.26 4.34
N LYS A 190 -10.48 -1.17 3.69
CA LYS A 190 -11.39 -0.35 2.91
C LYS A 190 -11.83 -1.16 1.68
N PRO A 191 -13.14 -1.37 1.49
CA PRO A 191 -13.63 -2.13 0.35
C PRO A 191 -13.35 -1.39 -0.97
N ARG A 192 -12.77 -2.11 -1.94
CA ARG A 192 -12.26 -1.57 -3.22
C ARG A 192 -13.35 -1.25 -4.25
N SER A 193 -14.53 -1.85 -4.11
CA SER A 193 -15.69 -1.53 -4.95
C SER A 193 -16.96 -1.29 -4.13
N ARG A 194 -17.98 -0.66 -4.74
CA ARG A 194 -19.31 -0.53 -4.14
C ARG A 194 -19.94 -1.89 -3.80
N GLN A 195 -19.60 -2.93 -4.56
CA GLN A 195 -20.08 -4.28 -4.34
C GLN A 195 -19.38 -4.92 -3.13
N ASP A 196 -18.07 -4.73 -3.00
CA ASP A 196 -17.30 -5.21 -1.83
C ASP A 196 -17.71 -4.47 -0.56
N GLN A 197 -18.02 -3.17 -0.68
CA GLN A 197 -18.50 -2.37 0.44
C GLN A 197 -19.86 -2.84 0.91
N LYS A 198 -20.72 -3.22 -0.03
CA LYS A 198 -22.00 -3.85 0.29
C LYS A 198 -21.80 -5.21 0.96
N ALA A 199 -20.90 -6.05 0.47
CA ALA A 199 -20.62 -7.37 1.05
C ALA A 199 -20.06 -7.27 2.49
N LEU A 200 -19.11 -6.35 2.71
CA LEU A 200 -18.54 -6.07 4.03
C LEU A 200 -19.60 -5.57 5.01
N GLU A 201 -20.44 -4.61 4.58
CA GLU A 201 -21.54 -4.11 5.41
C GLU A 201 -22.54 -5.22 5.78
N GLN A 202 -22.85 -6.12 4.84
CA GLN A 202 -23.73 -7.27 5.10
C GLN A 202 -23.11 -8.25 6.10
N GLN A 203 -21.81 -8.50 6.02
CA GLN A 203 -21.10 -9.33 6.99
C GLN A 203 -21.14 -8.71 8.39
N ILE A 204 -20.83 -7.41 8.51
CA ILE A 204 -20.89 -6.68 9.78
C ILE A 204 -22.31 -6.76 10.40
N VAL A 205 -23.36 -6.64 9.59
CA VAL A 205 -24.74 -6.79 10.09
C VAL A 205 -25.00 -8.21 10.59
N ARG A 206 -24.55 -9.26 9.90
CA ARG A 206 -24.69 -10.66 10.37
C ARG A 206 -24.02 -10.87 11.72
N GLU A 207 -22.80 -10.37 11.89
CA GLU A 207 -22.07 -10.45 13.16
C GLU A 207 -22.79 -9.71 14.28
N ILE A 208 -23.24 -8.47 14.02
CA ILE A 208 -23.95 -7.66 15.02
C ILE A 208 -25.25 -8.34 15.47
N VAL A 209 -26.00 -8.93 14.54
CA VAL A 209 -27.24 -9.66 14.86
C VAL A 209 -26.96 -10.94 15.65
N GLY A 210 -25.85 -11.63 15.35
CA GLY A 210 -25.44 -12.84 16.06
C GLY A 210 -24.90 -12.60 17.47
N ILE A 211 -24.30 -11.42 17.73
CA ILE A 211 -23.67 -11.10 19.01
C ILE A 211 -24.64 -10.35 19.95
N TYR A 212 -25.39 -9.38 19.44
CA TYR A 212 -26.23 -8.50 20.26
C TYR A 212 -27.70 -8.87 20.13
N ASN A 213 -28.41 -8.91 21.25
CA ASN A 213 -29.83 -9.31 21.28
C ASN A 213 -30.79 -8.12 21.27
N THR A 214 -30.35 -6.96 21.73
CA THR A 214 -31.21 -5.77 21.79
C THR A 214 -30.99 -4.84 20.61
N LYS A 215 -32.04 -4.11 20.23
CA LYS A 215 -32.01 -3.17 19.10
C LYS A 215 -31.01 -2.04 19.33
N ASP A 216 -30.95 -1.50 20.55
CA ASP A 216 -30.11 -0.34 20.85
C ASP A 216 -28.62 -0.72 20.86
N GLU A 217 -28.27 -1.90 21.37
CA GLU A 217 -26.90 -2.44 21.29
C GLU A 217 -26.46 -2.68 19.84
N ARG A 218 -27.34 -3.23 18.99
CA ARG A 218 -27.05 -3.44 17.58
C ARG A 218 -26.78 -2.15 16.83
N LEU A 219 -27.58 -1.11 17.08
CA LEU A 219 -27.41 0.20 16.44
C LEU A 219 -26.15 0.91 16.95
N THR A 220 -25.82 0.78 18.24
CA THR A 220 -24.60 1.32 18.82
C THR A 220 -23.36 0.65 18.22
N ALA A 221 -23.35 -0.68 18.13
CA ALA A 221 -22.27 -1.43 17.51
C ALA A 221 -22.10 -1.12 16.02
N TRP A 222 -23.20 -0.90 15.30
CA TRP A 222 -23.19 -0.51 13.89
C TRP A 222 -22.57 0.88 13.67
N ASP A 223 -22.98 1.85 14.48
CA ASP A 223 -22.45 3.22 14.41
C ASP A 223 -20.95 3.24 14.74
N GLN A 224 -20.53 2.52 15.80
CA GLN A 224 -19.12 2.42 16.18
C GLN A 224 -18.25 1.75 15.09
N ARG A 225 -18.75 0.71 14.42
CA ARG A 225 -17.97 -0.04 13.42
C ARG A 225 -17.97 0.58 12.02
N THR A 226 -19.01 1.36 11.67
CA THR A 226 -19.20 1.83 10.29
C THR A 226 -19.33 3.34 10.15
N GLY A 227 -19.69 4.06 11.22
CA GLY A 227 -20.01 5.49 11.21
C GLY A 227 -21.26 5.84 10.38
N LYS A 228 -22.13 4.87 10.09
CA LYS A 228 -23.31 5.03 9.22
C LYS A 228 -24.62 5.06 10.00
N SER A 229 -25.59 5.80 9.49
CA SER A 229 -26.93 5.91 10.10
C SER A 229 -27.64 4.58 10.30
N SER A 230 -28.54 4.53 11.28
CA SER A 230 -29.43 3.39 11.57
C SER A 230 -30.28 2.96 10.36
N ARG A 231 -30.59 3.88 9.43
CA ARG A 231 -31.32 3.56 8.20
C ARG A 231 -30.50 2.67 7.26
N ALA A 232 -29.18 2.86 7.22
CA ALA A 232 -28.29 2.01 6.43
C ALA A 232 -28.23 0.59 7.02
N PHE A 233 -28.19 0.46 8.35
CA PHE A 233 -28.24 -0.83 9.04
C PHE A 233 -29.50 -1.63 8.65
N TYR A 234 -30.70 -1.05 8.79
CA TYR A 234 -31.93 -1.77 8.46
C TYR A 234 -32.06 -2.14 6.98
N ARG A 235 -31.56 -1.28 6.09
CA ARG A 235 -31.52 -1.60 4.65
C ARG A 235 -30.66 -2.84 4.38
N ARG A 236 -29.50 -2.96 5.05
CA ARG A 236 -28.62 -4.13 4.90
C ARG A 236 -29.18 -5.38 5.57
N LEU A 237 -29.85 -5.22 6.71
CA LEU A 237 -30.57 -6.29 7.39
C LEU A 237 -31.66 -6.90 6.48
N GLN A 238 -32.47 -6.06 5.83
CA GLN A 238 -33.47 -6.53 4.87
C GLN A 238 -32.87 -7.22 3.63
N GLU A 239 -31.66 -6.84 3.21
CA GLU A 239 -30.99 -7.47 2.08
C GLU A 239 -30.41 -8.85 2.42
N ILE A 240 -30.13 -9.16 3.69
CA ILE A 240 -29.62 -10.47 4.13
C ILE A 240 -30.74 -11.43 4.57
N GLU A 241 -31.94 -10.91 4.88
CA GLU A 241 -33.13 -11.69 5.23
C GLU A 241 -33.96 -12.13 4.01
N ARG A 242 -33.58 -11.70 2.81
CA ARG A 242 -34.14 -12.15 1.52
C ARG A 242 -33.29 -13.27 0.93
#